data_AF-A0A9E6RE60-F1
#
_entry.id   AF-A0A9E6RE60-F1
#
_cell.length_a   1.000
_cell.length_b   1.000
_cell.length_c   1.000
_cell.angle_alpha   90.00
_cell.angle_beta   90.00
_cell.angle_gamma   90.00
#
_symmetry.space_group_name_H-M   'P 1'
#
loop_
_entity.id
_entity.type
_entity.pdbx_description
1 polymer ?
#
loop_
_entity_poly.entity_id
_entity_poly.type
_entity_poly.pdbx_seq_one_letter_code
_entity_poly.pdbx_strand_id
1 'polypeptide(L)'
;MSAALFPSGVEAYGALARLLDVAITDTGQGRRCANFVLAWWNAGQNGGFDLSDLWNVDDRLTSDMTTVFAYVARTPGGTYPVDYRDEIERVIALHRPAAEAA
;
A
#
# COMPACT_ATOMS: atom_id res chain seq x y z
N MET A 1 -11.28 27.78 12.38
CA MET A 1 -11.25 26.40 12.90
C MET A 1 -10.34 25.61 11.98
N SER A 2 -9.19 25.16 12.48
CA SER A 2 -8.18 24.43 11.69
C SER A 2 -8.65 23.00 11.47
N ALA A 3 -8.85 22.58 10.22
CA ALA A 3 -8.96 21.17 9.88
C ALA A 3 -7.62 20.47 10.18
N ALA A 4 -7.67 19.23 10.64
CA ALA A 4 -6.49 18.44 11.00
C ALA A 4 -5.51 18.43 9.83
N LEU A 5 -4.27 18.88 10.05
CA LEU A 5 -3.27 18.94 9.00
C LEU A 5 -2.90 17.54 8.44
N PHE A 6 -3.33 16.44 9.08
CA PHE A 6 -2.85 15.08 8.84
C PHE A 6 -3.97 14.04 8.94
N PRO A 7 -3.94 12.96 8.12
CA PRO A 7 -4.92 11.89 8.19
C PRO A 7 -4.89 11.20 9.55
N SER A 8 -6.08 10.93 10.09
CA SER A 8 -6.25 10.06 11.25
C SER A 8 -5.88 8.61 10.91
N GLY A 9 -5.62 7.78 11.93
CA GLY A 9 -5.43 6.35 11.73
C GLY A 9 -6.62 5.69 11.04
N VAL A 10 -7.86 6.09 11.38
CA VAL A 10 -9.08 5.55 10.76
C VAL A 10 -9.11 5.82 9.26
N GLU A 11 -8.77 7.04 8.83
CA GLU A 11 -8.70 7.40 7.40
C GLU A 11 -7.60 6.62 6.68
N ALA A 12 -6.43 6.47 7.32
CA ALA A 12 -5.30 5.73 6.76
C ALA A 12 -5.61 4.23 6.61
N TYR A 13 -6.21 3.60 7.61
CA TYR A 13 -6.61 2.19 7.53
C TYR A 13 -7.77 1.98 6.54
N GLY A 14 -8.70 2.93 6.43
CA GLY A 14 -9.72 2.90 5.39
C GLY A 14 -9.16 3.03 3.98
N ALA A 15 -8.14 3.88 3.78
CA ALA A 15 -7.42 3.99 2.51
C ALA A 15 -6.61 2.71 2.21
N LEU A 16 -5.91 2.16 3.21
CA LEU A 16 -5.19 0.89 3.07
C LEU A 16 -6.12 -0.24 2.63
N ALA A 17 -7.29 -0.38 3.26
CA ALA A 17 -8.25 -1.43 2.89
C ALA A 17 -8.65 -1.34 1.40
N ARG A 18 -8.92 -0.13 0.90
CA ARG A 18 -9.24 0.08 -0.52
C ARG A 18 -8.06 -0.22 -1.45
N LEU A 19 -6.84 0.11 -1.04
CA LEU A 19 -5.64 -0.24 -1.80
C LEU A 19 -5.44 -1.75 -1.86
N LEU A 20 -5.70 -2.47 -0.75
CA LEU A 20 -5.63 -3.93 -0.69
C LEU A 20 -6.67 -4.59 -1.61
N ASP A 21 -7.90 -4.09 -1.63
CA ASP A 21 -8.96 -4.58 -2.53
C ASP A 21 -8.54 -4.51 -4.02
N VAL A 22 -7.80 -3.47 -4.39
CA VAL A 22 -7.28 -3.33 -5.76
C VAL A 22 -6.00 -4.13 -5.96
N ALA A 23 -5.14 -4.21 -4.95
CA ALA A 23 -3.88 -4.94 -5.01
C ALA A 23 -4.07 -6.45 -5.21
N ILE A 24 -5.20 -7.04 -4.81
CA ILE A 24 -5.50 -8.46 -5.07
C ILE A 24 -6.00 -8.74 -6.50
N THR A 25 -5.92 -7.77 -7.41
CA THR A 25 -6.28 -7.93 -8.83
C THR A 25 -5.05 -8.03 -9.73
N ASP A 26 -5.12 -8.84 -10.79
CA ASP A 26 -4.09 -8.94 -11.83
C ASP A 26 -4.27 -7.85 -12.89
N THR A 27 -4.12 -6.59 -12.47
CA THR A 27 -4.20 -5.41 -13.33
C THR A 27 -2.98 -4.53 -13.17
N GLY A 28 -2.76 -3.62 -14.14
CA GLY A 28 -1.69 -2.63 -14.03
C GLY A 28 -1.81 -1.76 -12.77
N GLN A 29 -3.03 -1.36 -12.39
CA GLN A 29 -3.28 -0.60 -11.17
C GLN A 29 -3.11 -1.47 -9.91
N GLY A 30 -3.57 -2.72 -9.95
CA GLY A 30 -3.39 -3.70 -8.88
C GLY A 30 -1.92 -3.91 -8.55
N ARG A 31 -1.07 -4.09 -9.57
CA ARG A 31 0.38 -4.21 -9.38
C ARG A 31 1.02 -2.98 -8.74
N ARG A 32 0.59 -1.77 -9.10
CA ARG A 32 1.11 -0.52 -8.48
C ARG A 32 0.64 -0.36 -7.03
N CYS A 33 -0.61 -0.71 -6.73
CA CYS A 33 -1.12 -0.77 -5.35
C CYS A 33 -0.34 -1.79 -4.52
N ALA A 34 -0.06 -2.97 -5.08
CA ALA A 34 0.76 -3.99 -4.44
C ALA A 34 2.18 -3.48 -4.17
N ASN A 35 2.85 -2.85 -5.14
CA ASN A 35 4.18 -2.28 -4.94
C ASN A 35 4.21 -1.29 -3.78
N PHE A 36 3.21 -0.41 -3.68
CA PHE A 36 3.11 0.57 -2.59
C PHE A 36 2.94 -0.10 -1.23
N VAL A 37 1.93 -0.96 -1.08
CA VAL A 37 1.61 -1.62 0.20
C VAL A 37 2.76 -2.53 0.65
N LEU A 38 3.33 -3.29 -0.28
CA LEU A 38 4.41 -4.23 0.05
C LEU A 38 5.74 -3.54 0.34
N ALA A 39 6.01 -2.37 -0.25
CA ALA A 39 7.16 -1.56 0.11
C ALA A 39 7.07 -1.04 1.56
N TRP A 40 5.87 -0.65 2.01
CA TRP A 40 5.65 -0.32 3.41
C TRP A 40 5.77 -1.56 4.31
N TRP A 41 5.21 -2.70 3.92
CA TRP A 41 5.27 -3.94 4.71
C TRP A 41 6.70 -4.44 4.91
N ASN A 42 7.47 -4.61 3.82
CA ASN A 42 8.88 -4.97 3.83
C ASN A 42 9.50 -4.79 2.43
N ALA A 43 10.05 -3.61 2.16
CA ALA A 43 10.69 -3.33 0.87
C ALA A 43 11.91 -4.22 0.58
N GLY A 44 12.65 -4.67 1.61
CA GLY A 44 13.84 -5.51 1.43
C GLY A 44 13.50 -6.89 0.87
N GLN A 45 12.33 -7.43 1.20
CA GLN A 45 11.87 -8.73 0.70
C GLN A 45 10.93 -8.61 -0.50
N ASN A 46 10.09 -7.57 -0.54
CA ASN A 46 9.01 -7.47 -1.53
C ASN A 46 9.26 -6.44 -2.64
N GLY A 47 10.41 -5.76 -2.62
CA GLY A 47 10.73 -4.67 -3.53
C GLY A 47 10.18 -3.32 -3.09
N GLY A 48 10.72 -2.25 -3.68
CA GLY A 48 10.32 -0.87 -3.38
C GLY A 48 9.11 -0.39 -4.19
N PHE A 49 8.74 0.87 -3.95
CA PHE A 49 7.71 1.59 -4.69
C PHE A 49 8.34 2.70 -5.53
N ASP A 50 7.97 2.78 -6.81
CA ASP A 50 8.39 3.85 -7.71
C ASP A 50 7.39 5.02 -7.63
N LEU A 51 7.85 6.22 -7.26
CA LEU A 51 6.96 7.39 -7.13
C LEU A 51 6.27 7.78 -8.45
N SER A 52 6.83 7.40 -9.60
CA SER A 52 6.17 7.61 -10.89
C SER A 52 4.92 6.75 -11.08
N ASP A 53 4.72 5.71 -10.26
CA ASP A 53 3.47 4.92 -10.25
C ASP A 53 2.25 5.79 -9.90
N LEU A 54 2.43 6.90 -9.18
CA LEU A 54 1.35 7.85 -8.87
C LEU A 54 0.75 8.52 -10.11
N TRP A 55 1.50 8.68 -11.21
CA TRP A 55 0.97 9.26 -12.45
C TRP A 55 0.17 8.26 -13.30
N ASN A 56 0.13 7.00 -12.86
CA ASN A 56 -0.35 5.90 -13.67
C ASN A 56 -1.43 5.06 -12.95
N VAL A 57 -1.96 5.59 -11.86
CA VAL A 57 -3.17 5.11 -11.21
C VAL A 57 -4.21 6.22 -11.28
N ASP A 58 -5.48 5.87 -11.08
CA ASP A 58 -6.54 6.88 -11.02
C ASP A 58 -6.39 7.81 -9.79
N ASP A 59 -7.10 8.94 -9.83
CA ASP A 59 -7.03 9.98 -8.81
C ASP A 59 -7.41 9.46 -7.41
N ARG A 60 -8.32 8.48 -7.34
CA ARG A 60 -8.76 7.91 -6.07
C ARG A 60 -7.66 7.09 -5.43
N LEU A 61 -6.99 6.24 -6.20
CA LEU A 61 -5.84 5.47 -5.73
C LEU A 61 -4.66 6.35 -5.37
N THR A 62 -4.41 7.41 -6.14
CA THR A 62 -3.40 8.43 -5.80
C THR A 62 -3.70 9.07 -4.44
N SER A 63 -4.96 9.43 -4.19
CA SER A 63 -5.40 10.00 -2.92
C SER A 63 -5.26 9.02 -1.75
N ASP A 64 -5.58 7.74 -1.98
CA ASP A 64 -5.46 6.70 -0.96
C ASP A 64 -3.98 6.42 -0.61
N MET A 65 -3.10 6.31 -1.61
CA MET A 65 -1.64 6.19 -1.39
C MET A 65 -1.09 7.39 -0.63
N THR A 66 -1.53 8.60 -0.96
CA THR A 66 -1.10 9.84 -0.28
C THR A 66 -1.53 9.85 1.18
N THR A 67 -2.77 9.43 1.45
CA THR A 67 -3.32 9.31 2.81
C THR A 67 -2.49 8.36 3.66
N VAL A 68 -2.21 7.16 3.14
CA VAL A 68 -1.39 6.14 3.83
C VAL A 68 0.04 6.64 4.03
N PHE A 69 0.67 7.19 2.99
CA PHE A 69 2.04 7.70 3.06
C PHE A 69 2.17 8.80 4.14
N ALA A 70 1.23 9.75 4.17
CA ALA A 70 1.22 10.83 5.15
C ALA A 70 1.04 10.32 6.60
N TYR A 71 0.31 9.22 6.79
CA TYR A 71 0.15 8.54 8.07
C TYR A 71 1.44 7.82 8.49
N VAL A 72 2.03 7.03 7.60
CA VAL A 72 3.27 6.28 7.85
C VAL A 72 4.42 7.23 8.21
N ALA A 73 4.58 8.33 7.45
CA ALA A 73 5.64 9.31 7.67
C ALA A 73 5.60 10.00 9.04
N ARG A 74 4.46 9.94 9.75
CA ARG A 74 4.25 10.62 11.03
C ARG A 74 4.06 9.69 12.22
N THR A 75 3.90 8.39 11.96
CA THR A 75 3.68 7.43 13.04
C THR A 75 5.04 6.93 13.55
N PRO A 76 5.40 7.20 14.82
CA PRO A 76 6.70 6.80 15.35
C PRO A 76 6.87 5.28 15.37
N GLY A 77 8.10 4.79 15.12
CA GLY A 77 8.49 3.42 15.43
C GLY A 77 8.12 2.35 14.40
N GLY A 78 7.70 2.71 13.19
CA GLY A 78 7.40 1.72 12.14
C GLY A 78 6.15 0.90 12.47
N THR A 79 5.00 1.58 12.55
CA THR A 79 3.72 0.88 12.69
C THR A 79 3.43 0.10 11.41
N TYR A 80 3.15 -1.19 11.55
CA TYR A 80 2.77 -2.08 10.46
C TYR A 80 1.30 -2.46 10.60
N PRO A 81 0.56 -2.62 9.47
CA PRO A 81 -0.85 -2.98 9.49
C PRO A 81 -1.04 -4.49 9.72
N VAL A 82 -0.65 -4.97 10.90
CA VAL A 82 -0.63 -6.40 11.23
C VAL A 82 -2.00 -7.08 11.17
N ASP A 83 -3.08 -6.31 11.37
CA ASP A 83 -4.47 -6.80 11.27
C ASP A 83 -4.85 -7.16 9.82
N TYR A 84 -4.11 -6.66 8.82
CA TYR A 84 -4.29 -6.96 7.40
C TYR A 84 -3.28 -8.00 6.87
N ARG A 85 -2.68 -8.78 7.78
CA ARG A 85 -1.65 -9.76 7.40
C ARG A 85 -2.16 -10.73 6.34
N ASP A 86 -3.37 -11.27 6.49
CA ASP A 86 -3.91 -12.26 5.57
C ASP A 86 -4.12 -11.67 4.16
N GLU A 87 -4.59 -10.43 4.06
CA GLU A 87 -4.71 -9.70 2.80
C GLU A 87 -3.35 -9.43 2.18
N ILE A 88 -2.37 -9.00 2.98
CA ILE A 88 -1.00 -8.74 2.52
C ILE A 88 -0.36 -10.02 2.00
N GLU A 89 -0.55 -11.16 2.68
CA GLU A 89 -0.04 -12.46 2.23
C GLU A 89 -0.67 -12.89 0.90
N ARG A 90 -1.95 -12.59 0.67
CA ARG A 90 -2.59 -12.79 -0.66
C ARG A 90 -1.98 -11.89 -1.74
N VAL A 91 -1.71 -10.62 -1.43
CA VAL A 91 -1.04 -9.69 -2.35
C VAL A 91 0.37 -10.18 -2.68
N ILE A 92 1.13 -10.69 -1.70
CA ILE A 92 2.45 -11.31 -1.92
C ILE A 92 2.32 -12.52 -2.85
N ALA A 93 1.40 -13.45 -2.55
CA ALA A 93 1.22 -14.66 -3.35
C ALA A 93 0.88 -14.34 -4.83
N LEU A 94 0.09 -13.29 -5.07
CA LEU A 94 -0.28 -12.87 -6.41
C LEU A 94 0.87 -12.17 -7.16
N HIS A 95 1.56 -11.22 -6.51
CA HIS A 95 2.50 -10.31 -7.19
C HIS A 95 3.97 -10.67 -7.04
N ARG A 96 4.31 -11.55 -6.10
CA ARG A 96 5.67 -12.05 -5.83
C ARG A 96 5.64 -13.58 -5.80
N PRO A 97 5.18 -14.24 -6.89
CA PRO A 97 5.26 -15.69 -6.93
C PRO A 97 6.71 -16.09 -6.69
N ALA A 98 6.92 -17.11 -5.85
CA ALA A 98 8.24 -17.70 -5.70
C ALA A 98 8.73 -18.03 -7.12
N ALA A 99 9.91 -17.54 -7.49
CA ALA A 99 10.50 -17.92 -8.75
C ALA A 99 10.50 -19.45 -8.80
N GLU A 100 9.78 -20.04 -9.75
CA GLU A 100 9.92 -21.47 -10.01
C GLU A 100 11.41 -21.74 -10.16
N ALA A 101 11.92 -22.68 -9.38
CA ALA A 101 13.30 -23.13 -9.48
C ALA A 101 13.52 -23.64 -10.91
N ALA A 102 14.04 -22.75 -11.77
CA ALA A 102 14.51 -23.06 -13.10
C ALA A 102 15.85 -23.79 -13.02
#